data_AF-A0A4Q6B8M6-F1
#
_entry.id   AF-A0A4Q6B8M6-F1
#
_cell.length_a   1.000
_cell.length_b   1.000
_cell.length_c   1.000
_cell.angle_alpha   90.00
_cell.angle_beta   90.00
_cell.angle_gamma   90.00
#
_symmetry.space_group_name_H-M   'P 1'
#
loop_
_entity.id
_entity.type
_entity.pdbx_description
1 polymer ?
#
loop_
_entity_poly.entity_id
_entity_poly.type
_entity_poly.pdbx_seq_one_letter_code
_entity_poly.pdbx_strand_id
1 'polypeptide(L)' 'MTVEDMVLKFETVKGSKRKLEMITIHSQDRRVDIEKPLDDATKDMLGNRFKAYFKARLNGEKLVLLGETTWNEWNKGR' A
#
# COMPACT_ATOMS: atom_id res chain seq x y z
N MET A 1 -12.35 -22.32 2.49
CA MET A 1 -12.17 -20.86 2.51
C MET A 1 -11.36 -20.49 1.29
N THR A 2 -11.96 -19.80 0.33
CA THR A 2 -11.25 -19.21 -0.82
C THR A 2 -10.41 -18.07 -0.28
N VAL A 3 -9.08 -18.12 -0.47
CA VAL A 3 -8.20 -17.01 -0.11
C VAL A 3 -8.36 -15.98 -1.22
N GLU A 4 -9.13 -14.93 -0.96
CA GLU A 4 -9.34 -13.85 -1.93
C GLU A 4 -8.10 -12.96 -1.99
N ASP A 5 -7.66 -12.66 -3.21
CA ASP A 5 -6.60 -11.69 -3.45
C ASP A 5 -7.15 -10.30 -3.16
N MET A 6 -6.41 -9.53 -2.37
CA MET A 6 -6.73 -8.13 -2.08
C MET A 6 -5.86 -7.20 -2.90
N VAL A 7 -6.40 -6.05 -3.29
CA VAL A 7 -5.58 -4.97 -3.84
C VAL A 7 -5.27 -4.00 -2.70
N LEU A 8 -4.00 -3.63 -2.58
CA LEU A 8 -3.50 -2.64 -1.63
C LEU A 8 -3.11 -1.38 -2.38
N LYS A 9 -3.34 -0.23 -1.76
CA LYS A 9 -2.95 1.08 -2.27
C LYS A 9 -1.89 1.67 -1.37
N PHE A 10 -0.75 2.03 -1.95
CA PHE A 10 0.39 2.62 -1.27
C PHE A 10 0.44 4.10 -1.61
N GLU A 11 0.44 4.97 -0.61
CA GLU A 11 0.51 6.42 -0.78
C GLU A 11 1.56 7.04 0.14
N THR A 12 2.40 7.91 -0.42
CA THR A 12 3.28 8.77 0.37
C THR A 12 2.46 9.91 0.97
N VAL A 13 2.54 10.08 2.30
CA VAL A 13 1.94 11.21 3.02
C VAL A 13 3.02 12.03 3.72
N LYS A 14 2.94 13.35 3.57
CA LYS A 14 3.88 14.29 4.19
C LYS A 14 3.35 14.72 5.55
N GLY A 15 3.91 14.16 6.63
CA GLY A 15 3.52 14.50 8.00
C GLY A 15 3.84 15.96 8.34
N SER A 16 2.82 16.75 8.71
CA SER A 16 2.90 18.20 8.88
C SER A 16 3.71 18.67 10.09
N LYS A 17 4.11 17.77 11.01
CA LYS A 17 4.77 18.13 12.28
C LYS A 17 6.18 17.56 12.49
N ARG A 18 6.65 16.60 11.69
CA ARG A 18 7.96 15.95 11.92
C ARG A 18 8.89 15.81 10.70
N LYS A 19 8.54 16.34 9.52
CA LYS A 19 9.28 16.10 8.27
C LYS A 19 9.50 14.61 7.94
N LEU A 20 8.79 13.69 8.60
CA LEU A 20 8.85 12.28 8.27
C LEU A 20 7.85 12.03 7.15
N GLU A 21 8.37 11.59 6.01
CA GLU A 21 7.57 11.02 4.95
C GLU A 21 7.18 9.61 5.38
N MET A 22 5.89 9.31 5.30
CA MET A 22 5.35 8.00 5.66
C MET A 22 4.69 7.37 4.44
N ILE A 23 4.72 6.05 4.38
CA ILE A 23 3.92 5.28 3.44
C ILE A 23 2.71 4.71 4.18
N THR A 24 1.54 5.01 3.65
CA THR A 24 0.28 4.44 4.13
C THR A 24 -0.16 3.38 3.14
N ILE A 25 -0.43 2.18 3.65
CA ILE A 25 -0.97 1.06 2.88
C ILE A 25 -2.43 0.92 3.25
N HIS A 26 -3.32 1.11 2.29
CA HIS A 26 -4.76 0.92 2.45
C HIS A 26 -5.20 -0.39 1.81
N SER A 27 -5.97 -1.20 2.54
CA SER A 27 -6.78 -2.28 1.98
C SER A 27 -8.23 -1.83 1.80
N GLN A 28 -8.91 -2.30 0.76
CA GLN A 28 -10.33 -2.02 0.54
C GLN A 28 -11.22 -2.52 1.69
N ASP A 29 -10.81 -3.62 2.34
CA ASP A 29 -11.56 -4.28 3.42
C ASP A 29 -11.39 -3.61 4.80
N ARG A 30 -10.98 -2.33 4.84
CA ARG A 30 -10.86 -1.49 6.05
C ARG A 30 -9.93 -2.02 7.16
N ARG A 31 -9.22 -3.13 6.94
CA ARG A 31 -8.48 -3.85 8.00
C ARG A 31 -6.97 -3.66 7.99
N VAL A 32 -6.44 -2.93 7.02
CA VAL A 32 -4.99 -2.72 6.90
C VAL A 32 -4.76 -1.24 6.63
N ASP A 33 -4.42 -0.51 7.68
CA ASP A 33 -3.76 0.80 7.62
C ASP A 33 -2.39 0.60 8.27
N ILE A 34 -1.37 0.43 7.44
CA ILE A 34 0.02 0.31 7.91
C ILE A 34 0.69 1.64 7.60
N GLU A 35 1.15 2.31 8.65
CA GLU A 35 2.01 3.48 8.54
C GLU A 35 3.46 3.07 8.82
N LYS A 36 4.33 3.23 7.83
CA LYS A 36 5.77 3.02 7.98
C LYS A 36 6.55 4.27 7.59
N PRO A 37 7.66 4.59 8.28
CA PRO A 37 8.57 5.62 7.81
C PRO A 37 9.14 5.20 6.46
N LEU A 38 9.26 6.17 5.55
CA LEU A 38 9.97 5.98 4.30
C LEU A 38 11.47 6.09 4.56
N ASP A 39 12.21 5.04 4.21
CA ASP A 39 13.67 5.16 4.09
C ASP A 39 14.05 5.87 2.78
N ASP A 40 15.28 6.37 2.71
CA ASP A 40 15.76 7.16 1.57
C ASP A 40 15.76 6.36 0.27
N ALA A 41 16.04 5.05 0.32
CA ALA A 41 16.05 4.18 -0.86
C ALA A 41 14.64 4.00 -1.44
N THR A 42 13.66 3.79 -0.58
CA THR A 42 12.25 3.75 -0.94
C THR A 42 11.85 5.10 -1.48
N LYS A 43 12.14 6.19 -0.77
CA LYS A 43 11.80 7.56 -1.20
C LYS A 43 12.37 7.91 -2.59
N ASP A 44 13.60 7.53 -2.90
CA ASP A 44 14.20 7.74 -4.23
C ASP A 44 13.51 6.91 -5.32
N MET A 45 13.10 5.68 -5.02
CA MET A 45 12.27 4.86 -5.91
C MET A 45 10.87 5.43 -6.12
N LEU A 46 10.28 6.01 -5.07
CA LEU A 46 8.89 6.45 -5.02
C LEU A 46 8.70 7.87 -5.59
N GLY A 47 9.70 8.74 -5.42
CA GLY A 47 9.63 10.15 -5.81
C GLY A 47 8.68 10.99 -4.94
N ASN A 48 8.47 12.26 -5.33
CA ASN A 48 7.74 13.25 -4.51
C ASN A 48 6.21 13.09 -4.47
N ARG A 49 5.61 12.17 -5.25
CA ARG A 49 4.16 11.98 -5.36
C ARG A 49 3.82 10.52 -5.66
N PHE A 50 4.26 9.60 -4.81
CA PHE A 50 4.08 8.18 -5.07
C PHE A 50 2.68 7.70 -4.76
N LYS A 51 2.11 6.97 -5.74
CA LYS A 51 0.87 6.22 -5.59
C LYS A 51 0.97 4.96 -6.42
N ALA A 52 0.97 3.80 -5.76
CA ALA A 52 1.00 2.51 -6.43
C ALA A 52 -0.02 1.54 -5.85
N TYR A 53 -0.32 0.52 -6.62
CA TYR A 53 -1.27 -0.52 -6.25
C TYR A 53 -0.59 -1.87 -6.36
N PHE A 54 -0.81 -2.74 -5.39
CA PHE A 54 -0.25 -4.08 -5.39
C PHE A 54 -1.32 -5.10 -5.10
N LYS A 55 -1.30 -6.23 -5.82
CA LYS A 55 -2.04 -7.41 -5.36
C LYS A 55 -1.30 -7.99 -4.17
N ALA A 56 -2.05 -8.34 -3.14
CA ALA A 56 -1.53 -8.96 -1.95
C ALA A 56 -2.43 -10.11 -1.53
N ARG A 57 -1.85 -11.02 -0.77
CA ARG A 57 -2.55 -12.16 -0.19
C ARG A 57 -2.19 -12.29 1.27
N LEU A 58 -3.21 -12.51 2.09
CA LEU A 58 -3.01 -12.86 3.49
C LEU A 58 -2.67 -14.35 3.58
N ASN A 59 -1.45 -14.66 4.00
CA ASN A 59 -0.98 -16.02 4.23
C ASN A 59 -0.74 -16.23 5.74
N GLY A 60 -1.78 -16.70 6.44
CA GLY A 60 -1.80 -16.74 7.89
C GLY A 60 -1.83 -15.32 8.48
N GLU A 61 -0.83 -14.97 9.28
CA GLU A 61 -0.68 -13.63 9.86
C GLU A 61 0.16 -12.68 9.00
N LYS A 62 0.68 -13.16 7.85
CA LYS A 62 1.59 -12.39 7.00
C LYS A 62 0.89 -11.89 5.74
N LEU A 63 1.12 -10.62 5.42
CA LEU A 63 0.70 -10.02 4.16
C LEU A 63 1.82 -10.17 3.12
N VAL A 64 1.54 -10.87 2.03
CA VAL A 64 2.50 -11.12 0.95
C VAL A 64 2.07 -10.31 -0.28
N LEU A 65 2.96 -9.48 -0.80
CA LEU A 65 2.74 -8.79 -2.08
C LEU A 65 3.01 -9.76 -3.22
N LEU A 66 2.03 -9.92 -4.12
CA LEU A 66 2.09 -10.80 -5.28
C LEU A 66 2.63 -10.09 -6.53
N GLY A 67 2.47 -8.77 -6.61
CA GLY A 67 2.94 -7.96 -7.73
C GLY A 67 2.21 -6.64 -7.86
N GLU A 68 2.75 -5.74 -8.68
CA GLU A 68 2.12 -4.45 -8.98
C GLU A 68 0.83 -4.64 -9.78
N THR A 69 -0.14 -3.75 -9.56
CA THR A 69 -1.42 -3.74 -10.27
C THR A 69 -1.87 -2.31 -10.52
N THR A 70 -3.12 -2.13 -10.95
CA THR A 70 -3.62 -0.83 -11.44
C THR A 70 -4.74 -0.29 -10.57
N TRP A 71 -4.98 1.02 -10.72
CA TRP A 71 -6.16 1.69 -10.19
C TRP A 71 -7.49 1.04 -10.62
N ASN A 72 -7.54 0.46 -11.82
CA ASN A 72 -8.74 -0.21 -12.32
C ASN A 72 -9.04 -1.49 -11.53
N GLU A 73 -8.01 -2.29 -11.24
CA GLU A 73 -8.15 -3.48 -10.39
C GLU A 73 -8.50 -3.07 -8.95
N TRP A 74 -7.94 -1.95 -8.45
CA TRP A 74 -8.37 -1.39 -7.16
C TRP A 74 -9.83 -0.93 -7.16
N ASN A 75 -10.42 -0.41 -8.25
CA ASN A 75 -11.85 0.00 -8.23
C ASN A 75 -12.82 -1.09 -8.68
N LYS A 76 -12.33 -2.29 -9.00
CA LYS A 76 -13.18 -3.40 -9.40
C LYS A 76 -14.02 -3.84 -8.19
N GLY A 77 -15.35 -3.77 -8.31
CA GLY A 77 -16.27 -4.05 -7.19
C GLY A 77 -16.80 -2.81 -6.46
N ARG A 78 -16.59 -1.62 -7.02
CA ARG A 78 -17.17 -0.36 -6.56
C ARG A 78 -18.41 0.05 -7.34
#